data_AF-A0A0F4QMJ9-F1
#
_entry.id   AF-A0A0F4QMJ9-F1
#
_cell.length_a   1.000
_cell.length_b   1.000
_cell.length_c   1.000
_cell.angle_alpha   90.00
_cell.angle_beta   90.00
_cell.angle_gamma   90.00
#
_symmetry.space_group_name_H-M   'P 1'
#
loop_
_entity.id
_entity.type
_entity.pdbx_description
1 polymer ?
#
loop_
_entity_poly.entity_id
_entity_poly.type
_entity_poly.pdbx_seq_one_letter_code
_entity_poly.pdbx_strand_id
1 'polypeptide(L)'
;MFDETNIFTLENAAVLFTLVLFFLFFMMIVNVIRFSLASSKFKKYTKEKLQLNQKENRREKVYFYENESFIYLKFLLKRKFLDSSDKSYIEAGNKSFRLYLIFVFNVFLFMVAFITFVILFGEYIHNLK
;
A
#
# COMPACT_ATOMS: atom_id res chain seq x y z
N MET A 1 6.54 -46.49 1.27
CA MET A 1 5.10 -46.13 1.41
C MET A 1 4.88 -44.88 2.27
N PHE A 2 5.52 -44.72 3.44
CA PHE A 2 5.43 -43.48 4.24
C PHE A 2 6.20 -42.29 3.64
N ASP A 3 7.34 -42.51 2.97
CA ASP A 3 8.08 -41.40 2.33
C ASP A 3 7.35 -40.81 1.13
N GLU A 4 6.78 -41.63 0.25
CA GLU A 4 6.03 -41.17 -0.93
C GLU A 4 4.75 -40.41 -0.54
N THR A 5 4.07 -40.83 0.55
CA THR A 5 2.88 -40.13 1.06
C THR A 5 3.24 -38.80 1.74
N ASN A 6 4.40 -38.71 2.41
CA ASN A 6 4.91 -37.44 2.96
C ASN A 6 5.35 -36.46 1.86
N ILE A 7 5.99 -36.95 0.79
CA ILE A 7 6.39 -36.12 -0.34
C ILE A 7 5.15 -35.57 -1.08
N PHE A 8 4.17 -36.44 -1.36
CA PHE A 8 2.93 -36.03 -2.03
C PHE A 8 2.11 -35.01 -1.21
N THR A 9 2.10 -35.13 0.12
CA THR A 9 1.43 -34.15 0.99
C THR A 9 2.21 -32.84 1.09
N LEU A 10 3.54 -32.87 1.05
CA LEU A 10 4.40 -31.69 1.05
C LEU A 10 4.30 -30.89 -0.26
N GLU A 11 4.25 -31.55 -1.42
CA GLU A 11 4.05 -30.90 -2.72
C GLU A 11 2.69 -30.19 -2.80
N ASN A 12 1.62 -30.86 -2.36
CA ASN A 12 0.30 -30.26 -2.31
C ASN A 12 0.23 -29.06 -1.33
N ALA A 13 0.94 -29.15 -0.20
CA ALA A 13 1.07 -28.04 0.74
C ALA A 13 1.82 -26.85 0.11
N ALA A 14 2.90 -27.10 -0.62
CA ALA A 14 3.68 -26.07 -1.32
C ALA A 14 2.84 -25.37 -2.42
N VAL A 15 2.07 -26.14 -3.19
CA VAL A 15 1.15 -25.60 -4.21
C VAL A 15 0.07 -24.73 -3.56
N LEU A 16 -0.56 -25.21 -2.48
CA LEU A 16 -1.56 -24.44 -1.75
C LEU A 16 -0.98 -23.14 -1.18
N PHE A 17 0.22 -23.20 -0.60
CA PHE A 17 0.90 -22.02 -0.05
C PHE A 17 1.26 -21.00 -1.16
N THR A 18 1.68 -21.48 -2.32
CA THR A 18 1.97 -20.65 -3.49
C THR A 18 0.72 -19.96 -4.02
N LEU A 19 -0.42 -20.66 -4.06
CA LEU A 19 -1.71 -20.07 -4.42
C LEU A 19 -2.15 -18.98 -3.43
N VAL A 20 -1.95 -19.21 -2.13
CA VAL A 20 -2.22 -18.21 -1.08
C VAL A 20 -1.32 -16.98 -1.25
N LEU A 21 -0.02 -17.17 -1.51
CA LEU A 21 0.90 -16.06 -1.79
C LEU A 21 0.48 -15.26 -3.03
N PHE A 22 0.08 -15.94 -4.10
CA PHE A 22 -0.40 -15.29 -5.32
C PHE A 22 -1.68 -14.50 -5.06
N PHE A 23 -2.61 -15.04 -4.29
CA PHE A 23 -3.83 -14.34 -3.87
C PHE A 23 -3.51 -13.08 -3.05
N LEU A 24 -2.59 -13.17 -2.08
CA LEU A 24 -2.14 -12.01 -1.29
C LEU A 24 -1.47 -10.94 -2.16
N PHE A 25 -0.67 -11.36 -3.14
CA PHE A 25 -0.05 -10.47 -4.12
C PHE A 25 -1.11 -9.76 -4.99
N PHE A 26 -2.11 -10.49 -5.48
CA PHE A 26 -3.22 -9.92 -6.23
C PHE A 26 -4.00 -8.89 -5.41
N MET A 27 -4.32 -9.21 -4.15
CA MET A 27 -4.97 -8.30 -3.22
C MET A 27 -4.14 -7.03 -2.97
N MET A 28 -2.81 -7.17 -2.88
CA MET A 28 -1.89 -6.04 -2.78
C MET A 28 -2.00 -5.12 -4.01
N ILE A 29 -2.01 -5.66 -5.24
CA ILE A 29 -2.18 -4.88 -6.48
C ILE A 29 -3.51 -4.12 -6.46
N VAL A 30 -4.61 -4.79 -6.14
CA VAL A 30 -5.94 -4.15 -6.08
C VAL A 30 -5.95 -3.00 -5.06
N ASN A 31 -5.32 -3.19 -3.90
CA ASN A 31 -5.24 -2.16 -2.88
C ASN A 31 -4.34 -0.98 -3.28
N VAL A 32 -3.25 -1.22 -4.02
CA VAL A 32 -2.44 -0.15 -4.64
C VAL A 32 -3.28 0.68 -5.60
N ILE A 33 -4.05 0.03 -6.48
CA ILE A 33 -4.91 0.73 -7.45
C ILE A 33 -5.96 1.57 -6.71
N ARG A 34 -6.63 0.99 -5.69
CA ARG A 34 -7.61 1.69 -4.86
C ARG A 34 -7.02 2.90 -4.15
N PHE A 35 -5.83 2.73 -3.56
CA PHE A 35 -5.10 3.83 -2.91
C PHE A 35 -4.72 4.91 -3.93
N SER A 36 -4.18 4.54 -5.09
CA SER A 36 -3.81 5.47 -6.16
C SER A 36 -5.00 6.31 -6.63
N LEU A 37 -6.16 5.67 -6.84
CA LEU A 37 -7.40 6.36 -7.21
C LEU A 37 -7.87 7.33 -6.12
N ALA A 38 -7.86 6.93 -4.85
CA ALA A 38 -8.25 7.79 -3.73
C ALA A 38 -7.27 8.96 -3.54
N SER A 39 -5.97 8.69 -3.62
CA SER A 39 -4.91 9.69 -3.55
C SER A 39 -4.98 10.68 -4.72
N SER A 40 -5.36 10.22 -5.92
CA SER A 40 -5.59 11.10 -7.08
C SER A 40 -6.77 12.05 -6.84
N LYS A 41 -7.88 11.56 -6.27
CA LYS A 41 -9.01 12.41 -5.85
C LYS A 41 -8.57 13.42 -4.80
N PHE A 42 -7.88 12.98 -3.75
CA PHE A 42 -7.37 13.86 -2.70
C PHE A 42 -6.38 14.91 -3.24
N LYS A 43 -5.53 14.54 -4.20
CA LYS A 43 -4.61 15.45 -4.89
C LYS A 43 -5.37 16.54 -5.65
N LYS A 44 -6.46 16.20 -6.36
CA LYS A 44 -7.30 17.20 -7.04
C LYS A 44 -7.87 18.23 -6.06
N TYR A 45 -8.52 17.79 -4.99
CA TYR A 45 -9.08 18.70 -3.97
C TYR A 45 -8.00 19.53 -3.28
N THR A 46 -6.85 18.92 -2.98
CA THR A 46 -5.74 19.65 -2.34
C THR A 46 -5.13 20.68 -3.29
N LYS A 47 -4.98 20.39 -4.59
CA LYS A 47 -4.43 21.31 -5.58
C LYS A 47 -5.34 22.52 -5.80
N GLU A 48 -6.66 22.32 -5.88
CA GLU A 48 -7.64 23.42 -5.95
C GLU A 48 -7.51 24.35 -4.73
N LYS A 49 -7.37 23.77 -3.54
CA LYS A 49 -7.22 24.54 -2.29
C LYS A 49 -5.86 25.23 -2.16
N LEU A 50 -4.77 24.58 -2.58
CA LEU A 50 -3.42 25.16 -2.57
C LEU A 50 -3.32 26.33 -3.57
N GLN A 51 -3.96 26.22 -4.74
CA GLN A 51 -4.01 27.31 -5.72
C GLN A 51 -4.86 28.50 -5.23
N LEU A 52 -5.94 28.25 -4.49
CA LEU A 52 -6.72 29.31 -3.82
C LEU A 52 -5.89 30.02 -2.74
N ASN A 53 -5.23 29.27 -1.86
CA ASN A 53 -4.39 29.84 -0.80
C ASN A 53 -3.11 30.53 -1.34
N GLN A 54 -2.54 30.06 -2.46
CA GLN A 54 -1.41 30.72 -3.14
C GLN A 54 -1.80 32.04 -3.83
N LYS A 55 -3.07 32.19 -4.25
CA LYS A 55 -3.57 33.46 -4.79
C LYS A 55 -3.73 34.52 -3.70
N GLU A 56 -4.07 34.12 -2.47
CA GLU A 56 -4.14 35.02 -1.31
C GLU A 56 -2.75 35.36 -0.75
N ASN A 57 -1.81 34.40 -0.69
CA ASN A 57 -0.46 34.61 -0.18
C ASN A 57 0.59 34.75 -1.29
N ARG A 58 0.59 35.90 -1.98
CA ARG A 58 1.57 36.24 -3.03
C ARG A 58 3.03 36.42 -2.55
N ARG A 59 3.31 36.33 -1.25
CA ARG A 59 4.63 36.68 -0.67
C ARG A 59 5.54 35.52 -0.28
N GLU A 60 5.05 34.29 -0.20
CA GLU A 60 5.88 33.13 0.14
C GLU A 60 6.15 32.25 -1.09
N LYS A 61 6.86 32.82 -2.07
CA LYS A 61 7.46 32.07 -3.17
C LYS A 61 8.84 31.56 -2.80
N VAL A 62 8.95 30.71 -1.78
CA VAL A 62 10.19 29.95 -1.59
C VAL A 62 9.81 28.56 -1.10
N TYR A 63 10.38 27.52 -1.74
CA TYR A 63 10.29 26.11 -1.36
C TYR A 63 9.05 25.31 -1.81
N PHE A 64 8.85 25.17 -3.11
CA PHE A 64 8.08 24.04 -3.67
C PHE A 64 8.82 23.41 -4.86
N TYR A 65 10.03 22.92 -4.63
CA TYR A 65 10.69 21.94 -5.50
C TYR A 65 10.81 20.57 -4.80
N GLU A 66 9.98 20.28 -3.78
CA GLU A 66 9.75 18.90 -3.36
C GLU A 66 8.78 18.24 -4.36
N ASN A 67 9.11 17.02 -4.79
CA ASN A 67 8.26 16.23 -5.69
C ASN A 67 6.83 16.19 -5.15
N GLU A 68 5.84 16.65 -5.93
CA GLU A 68 4.45 16.84 -5.49
C GLU A 68 3.90 15.62 -4.75
N SER A 69 4.23 14.41 -5.23
CA SER A 69 3.83 13.14 -4.62
C SER A 69 4.30 12.97 -3.18
N PHE A 70 5.51 13.46 -2.86
CA PHE A 70 6.09 13.41 -1.52
C PHE A 70 5.40 14.38 -0.56
N ILE A 71 5.04 15.57 -1.04
CA ILE A 71 4.31 16.57 -0.26
C ILE A 71 2.93 16.04 0.14
N TYR A 72 2.18 15.45 -0.79
CA TYR A 72 0.85 14.89 -0.48
C TYR A 72 0.92 13.74 0.50
N LEU A 73 1.89 12.84 0.34
CA LEU A 73 2.11 11.75 1.30
C LEU A 73 2.45 12.30 2.69
N LYS A 74 3.30 13.32 2.78
CA LYS A 74 3.64 14.00 4.04
C LYS A 74 2.43 14.69 4.69
N PHE A 75 1.55 15.31 3.90
CA PHE A 75 0.29 15.89 4.38
C PHE A 75 -0.69 14.83 4.90
N LEU A 76 -0.78 13.69 4.19
CA LEU A 76 -1.60 12.54 4.58
C LEU A 76 -1.08 11.91 5.87
N LEU A 77 0.24 11.67 5.98
CA LEU A 77 0.90 11.09 7.14
C LEU A 77 0.86 12.01 8.37
N LYS A 78 1.01 13.33 8.18
CA LYS A 78 0.94 14.31 9.27
C LYS A 78 -0.49 14.76 9.62
N ARG A 79 -1.53 14.21 8.99
CA ARG A 79 -2.95 14.57 9.21
C ARG A 79 -3.29 16.07 9.11
N LYS A 80 -2.45 16.89 8.47
CA LYS A 80 -2.65 18.35 8.32
C LYS A 80 -3.95 18.73 7.60
N PHE A 81 -4.61 17.78 6.92
CA PHE A 81 -5.90 18.02 6.29
C PHE A 81 -7.07 18.15 7.29
N LEU A 82 -6.88 17.76 8.56
CA LEU A 82 -7.88 17.90 9.63
C LEU A 82 -8.08 19.36 10.05
N ASP A 83 -7.09 20.23 9.80
CA ASP A 83 -7.17 21.67 10.10
C ASP A 83 -8.07 22.44 9.11
N SER A 84 -8.62 21.74 8.11
CA SER A 84 -9.55 22.28 7.11
C SER A 84 -10.98 22.34 7.65
N SER A 85 -11.68 23.45 7.43
CA SER A 85 -13.13 23.56 7.69
C SER A 85 -14.01 22.79 6.68
N ASP A 86 -13.45 22.32 5.58
CA ASP A 86 -14.15 21.57 4.53
C ASP A 86 -14.28 20.08 4.90
N LYS A 87 -15.51 19.65 5.19
CA LYS A 87 -15.84 18.25 5.53
C LYS A 87 -15.52 17.27 4.40
N SER A 88 -15.74 17.66 3.15
CA SER A 88 -15.51 16.79 1.99
C SER A 88 -14.02 16.51 1.78
N TYR A 89 -13.18 17.53 2.03
CA TYR A 89 -11.73 17.43 2.02
C TYR A 89 -11.21 16.51 3.14
N ILE A 90 -11.77 16.66 4.34
CA ILE A 90 -11.43 15.80 5.49
C ILE A 90 -11.80 14.34 5.20
N GLU A 91 -12.98 14.10 4.63
CA GLU A 91 -13.45 12.75 4.30
C GLU A 91 -12.56 12.08 3.24
N ALA A 92 -12.18 12.83 2.19
CA ALA A 92 -11.26 12.35 1.17
C ALA A 92 -9.86 12.02 1.73
N GLY A 93 -9.35 12.85 2.64
CA GLY A 93 -8.09 12.62 3.35
C GLY A 93 -8.14 11.38 4.24
N ASN A 94 -9.18 11.24 5.05
CA ASN A 94 -9.39 10.07 5.92
C ASN A 94 -9.54 8.77 5.12
N LYS A 95 -10.28 8.80 4.00
CA LYS A 95 -10.43 7.66 3.10
C LYS A 95 -9.09 7.25 2.49
N SER A 96 -8.30 8.22 2.04
CA SER A 96 -6.97 7.98 1.47
C SER A 96 -5.99 7.43 2.53
N PHE A 97 -6.05 7.95 3.77
CA PHE A 97 -5.23 7.47 4.89
C PHE A 97 -5.60 6.04 5.31
N ARG A 98 -6.89 5.71 5.37
CA ARG A 98 -7.34 4.35 5.66
C ARG A 98 -6.85 3.36 4.60
N LEU A 99 -6.94 3.73 3.32
CA LEU A 99 -6.44 2.90 2.22
C LEU A 99 -4.91 2.75 2.25
N TYR A 100 -4.17 3.79 2.65
CA TYR A 100 -2.73 3.72 2.87
C TYR A 100 -2.38 2.70 3.98
N LEU A 101 -3.07 2.75 5.12
CA LEU A 101 -2.84 1.79 6.21
C LEU A 101 -3.14 0.35 5.77
N ILE A 102 -4.24 0.14 5.03
CA ILE A 102 -4.58 -1.17 4.47
C ILE A 102 -3.49 -1.64 3.51
N PHE A 103 -2.97 -0.76 2.65
CA PHE A 103 -1.89 -1.09 1.73
C PHE A 103 -0.62 -1.52 2.49
N VAL A 104 -0.14 -0.72 3.45
CA VAL A 104 1.05 -1.02 4.27
C VAL A 104 0.88 -2.34 5.01
N PHE A 105 -0.29 -2.57 5.61
CA PHE A 105 -0.58 -3.83 6.30
C PHE A 105 -0.53 -5.04 5.36
N ASN A 106 -1.08 -4.93 4.15
CA ASN A 106 -1.01 -6.02 3.16
C ASN A 106 0.41 -6.30 2.68
N VAL A 107 1.23 -5.26 2.48
CA VAL A 107 2.66 -5.42 2.13
C VAL A 107 3.38 -6.16 3.25
N PHE A 108 3.15 -5.75 4.50
CA PHE A 108 3.74 -6.41 5.67
C PHE A 108 3.31 -7.89 5.75
N LEU A 109 2.01 -8.17 5.62
CA LEU A 109 1.48 -9.53 5.68
C LEU A 109 2.02 -10.41 4.54
N PHE A 110 2.13 -9.85 3.33
CA PHE A 110 2.77 -10.53 2.20
C PHE A 110 4.24 -10.85 2.47
N MET A 111 5.02 -9.91 3.03
CA MET A 111 6.42 -10.16 3.38
C MET A 111 6.56 -11.27 4.44
N VAL A 112 5.73 -11.25 5.48
CA VAL A 112 5.74 -12.30 6.50
C VAL A 112 5.41 -13.66 5.88
N ALA A 113 4.35 -13.74 5.06
CA ALA A 113 3.97 -14.98 4.38
C ALA A 113 5.08 -15.47 3.43
N PHE A 114 5.74 -14.56 2.72
CA PHE A 114 6.83 -14.88 1.80
C PHE A 114 8.06 -15.42 2.55
N ILE A 115 8.47 -14.79 3.65
CA ILE A 115 9.58 -15.27 4.48
C ILE A 115 9.27 -16.66 5.04
N THR A 116 8.06 -16.88 5.56
CA THR A 116 7.61 -18.19 6.04
C THR A 116 7.67 -19.24 4.94
N PHE A 117 7.25 -18.90 3.72
CA PHE A 117 7.34 -19.80 2.57
C PHE A 117 8.79 -20.17 2.25
N VAL A 118 9.69 -19.19 2.21
CA VAL A 118 11.13 -19.44 1.96
C VAL A 118 11.74 -20.31 3.05
N ILE A 119 11.39 -20.11 4.33
CA ILE A 119 11.91 -20.95 5.43
C ILE A 119 11.39 -22.38 5.33
N LEU A 120 10.09 -22.57 5.08
CA LEU A 120 9.47 -23.90 5.10
C LEU A 120 9.71 -24.72 3.83
N PHE A 121 9.76 -24.06 2.66
CA PHE A 121 9.85 -24.73 1.37
C PHE A 121 11.13 -24.42 0.60
N GLY A 122 11.96 -23.48 1.07
CA GLY A 122 13.21 -23.11 0.39
C GLY A 122 14.21 -24.26 0.31
N GLU A 123 14.34 -25.06 1.36
CA GLU A 123 15.19 -26.26 1.36
C GLU A 123 14.64 -27.35 0.42
N TYR A 124 13.31 -27.54 0.37
CA TYR A 124 12.68 -28.48 -0.55
C TYR A 124 12.91 -28.09 -2.02
N ILE A 125 12.77 -26.80 -2.35
CA ILE A 125 13.03 -26.26 -3.69
C ILE A 125 14.53 -26.39 -4.05
N HIS A 126 15.44 -26.20 -3.09
CA HIS A 126 16.87 -26.37 -3.33
C HIS A 126 17.26 -27.82 -3.65
N ASN A 127 16.62 -28.78 -2.97
CA ASN A 127 16.87 -30.21 -3.13
C ASN A 127 16.13 -30.84 -4.34
N LEU A 128 15.28 -30.08 -5.03
CA LEU A 128 14.62 -30.45 -6.30
C LEU A 128 15.51 -30.22 -7.54
N LYS A 129 16.74 -29.71 -7.36
CA LYS A 129 17.78 -29.64 -8.39
C LYS A 129 18.53 -30.96 -8.52
#